data_AF-E3NNJ5-F1
#
_entry.id   AF-E3NNJ5-F1
#
_cell.length_a   1.000
_cell.length_b   1.000
_cell.length_c   1.000
_cell.angle_alpha   90.00
_cell.angle_beta   90.00
_cell.angle_gamma   90.00
#
_symmetry.space_group_name_H-M   'P 1'
#
loop_
_entity.id
_entity.type
_entity.pdbx_description
1 polymer ?
#
loop_
_entity_poly.entity_id
_entity_poly.type
_entity_poly.pdbx_seq_one_letter_code
_entity_poly.pdbx_strand_id
1 'polypeptide(L)'
;MAAATAAEIQTNGGEKLFNLLIPATIGVALRAAAATYSDFFEERVEFTSSVYSFERLKDGIAMLDDGLDPFQAKNSYFPPLTLHIFRFLLKSFPTLLLPIWILFDVSTAYMASQAAQFVWKSLKKSDEETKNIGKLVFNLYAFNPITIVSTGILSLTIFQNFCFAAIFLLFVTVFFCSLKFSSIQPNVGLYWYFFVQIFEHFRSFYTNSFVILYFFMPFPITCMIRKDPILHFTIIGLLASIFFPYPTLNQVSLIFAILPLLEVYRKRKLKIKRGLKSYFQIPILLKILRNFYYCYKSAPGHFAAMSSTASILPFFQ
;
A
#
# COMPACT_ATOMS: atom_id res chain seq x y z
N MET A 1 -7.62 41.82 13.39
CA MET A 1 -7.31 40.47 13.92
C MET A 1 -7.32 39.40 12.82
N ALA A 2 -8.34 39.31 11.96
CA ALA A 2 -8.38 38.35 10.83
C ALA A 2 -7.34 38.58 9.71
N ALA A 3 -6.91 39.83 9.48
CA ALA A 3 -5.86 40.15 8.50
C ALA A 3 -4.44 39.80 8.99
N ALA A 4 -4.21 39.85 10.31
CA ALA A 4 -2.93 39.48 10.92
C ALA A 4 -2.72 37.96 10.89
N THR A 5 -3.77 37.18 11.17
CA THR A 5 -3.74 35.72 11.05
C THR A 5 -3.60 35.25 9.60
N ALA A 6 -4.20 35.93 8.63
CA ALA A 6 -4.02 35.60 7.20
C ALA A 6 -2.59 35.89 6.70
N ALA A 7 -1.99 37.00 7.13
CA ALA A 7 -0.60 37.34 6.81
C ALA A 7 0.39 36.38 7.46
N GLU A 8 0.16 35.98 8.71
CA GLU A 8 1.01 35.04 9.47
C GLU A 8 0.91 33.59 8.97
N ILE A 9 -0.22 33.22 8.34
CA ILE A 9 -0.40 31.94 7.64
C ILE A 9 0.29 31.96 6.26
N GLN A 10 0.26 33.08 5.53
CA GLN A 10 0.94 33.22 4.24
C GLN A 10 2.48 33.24 4.39
N THR A 11 3.02 33.96 5.37
CA THR A 11 4.47 34.00 5.62
C THR A 11 5.00 32.63 6.07
N ASN A 12 4.30 31.96 6.99
CA ASN A 12 4.66 30.61 7.43
C ASN A 12 4.50 29.54 6.33
N GLY A 13 3.52 29.68 5.44
CA GLY A 13 3.32 28.75 4.31
C GLY A 13 4.41 28.90 3.26
N GLY A 14 4.79 30.15 2.94
CA GLY A 14 5.87 30.49 2.03
C GLY A 14 7.22 29.96 2.50
N GLU A 15 7.63 30.28 3.72
CA GLU A 15 8.91 29.79 4.28
C GLU A 15 8.99 28.25 4.34
N LYS A 16 7.86 27.57 4.61
CA LYS A 16 7.80 26.10 4.60
C LYS A 16 7.98 25.52 3.21
N LEU A 17 7.38 26.14 2.18
CA LEU A 17 7.55 25.73 0.79
C LEU A 17 9.00 25.95 0.33
N PHE A 18 9.55 27.13 0.64
CA PHE A 18 10.94 27.49 0.31
C PHE A 18 11.97 26.55 0.97
N ASN A 19 11.77 26.18 2.24
CA ASN A 19 12.70 25.29 2.95
C ASN A 19 12.76 23.85 2.40
N LEU A 20 11.72 23.37 1.70
CA LEU A 20 11.74 22.06 1.04
C LEU A 20 12.17 22.15 -0.43
N LEU A 21 11.85 23.27 -1.10
CA LEU A 21 12.21 23.51 -2.49
C LEU A 21 13.73 23.66 -2.67
N ILE A 22 14.44 24.28 -1.73
CA ILE A 22 15.90 24.43 -1.80
C ILE A 22 16.62 23.07 -1.83
N PRO A 23 16.44 22.16 -0.86
CA PRO A 23 17.12 20.86 -0.91
C PRO A 23 16.64 20.00 -2.10
N ALA A 24 15.39 20.14 -2.54
CA ALA A 24 14.90 19.45 -3.72
C ALA A 24 15.58 19.94 -5.01
N THR A 25 15.70 21.26 -5.20
CA THR A 25 16.37 21.85 -6.37
C THR A 25 17.86 21.54 -6.41
N ILE A 26 18.54 21.60 -5.26
CA ILE A 26 19.94 21.14 -5.16
C ILE A 26 20.03 19.64 -5.47
N GLY A 27 19.13 18.82 -4.92
CA GLY A 27 19.08 17.38 -5.20
C GLY A 27 18.87 17.05 -6.68
N VAL A 28 18.05 17.82 -7.39
CA VAL A 28 17.86 17.72 -8.85
C VAL A 28 19.13 18.12 -9.58
N ALA A 29 19.75 19.25 -9.22
CA ALA A 29 20.98 19.72 -9.84
C ALA A 29 22.13 18.72 -9.67
N LEU A 30 22.28 18.12 -8.48
CA LEU A 30 23.30 17.10 -8.21
C LEU A 30 23.08 15.83 -9.06
N ARG A 31 21.83 15.40 -9.27
CA ARG A 31 21.51 14.25 -10.14
C ARG A 31 21.76 14.55 -11.61
N ALA A 32 21.41 15.76 -12.06
CA ALA A 32 21.73 16.22 -13.41
C ALA A 32 23.25 16.29 -13.63
N ALA A 33 24.01 16.78 -12.65
CA ALA A 33 25.47 16.77 -12.69
C ALA A 33 26.04 15.35 -12.66
N ALA A 34 25.49 14.43 -11.86
CA ALA A 34 25.94 13.04 -11.84
C ALA A 34 25.76 12.35 -13.20
N ALA A 35 24.71 12.71 -13.95
CA ALA A 35 24.48 12.20 -15.31
C ALA A 35 25.57 12.62 -16.30
N THR A 36 26.28 13.74 -16.10
CA THR A 36 27.40 14.12 -16.97
C THR A 36 28.66 13.27 -16.73
N TYR A 37 28.68 12.48 -15.66
CA TYR A 37 29.76 11.56 -15.30
C TYR A 37 29.31 10.09 -15.35
N SER A 38 28.20 9.78 -16.05
CA SER A 38 27.63 8.43 -16.13
C SER A 38 28.66 7.37 -16.51
N ASP A 39 29.49 7.67 -17.52
CA ASP A 39 30.45 6.75 -18.11
C ASP A 39 31.46 6.22 -17.08
N PHE A 40 31.80 7.03 -16.06
CA PHE A 40 32.72 6.64 -14.99
C PHE A 40 32.09 5.68 -13.96
N PHE A 41 30.77 5.72 -13.81
CA PHE A 41 30.04 4.95 -12.79
C PHE A 41 29.34 3.71 -13.36
N GLU A 42 29.15 3.65 -14.67
CA GLU A 42 28.42 2.56 -15.34
C GLU A 42 29.16 1.22 -15.28
N GLU A 43 30.48 1.24 -15.40
CA GLU A 43 31.32 0.04 -15.33
C GLU A 43 31.49 -0.51 -13.91
N ARG A 44 31.03 0.23 -12.90
CA ARG A 44 31.23 -0.09 -11.49
C ARG A 44 30.17 -1.06 -10.98
N VAL A 45 30.63 -2.22 -10.52
CA VAL A 45 29.79 -3.30 -9.96
C VAL A 45 29.00 -2.89 -8.72
N GLU A 46 29.39 -1.81 -8.03
CA GLU A 46 28.65 -1.28 -6.88
C GLU A 46 27.33 -0.63 -7.30
N PHE A 47 27.23 -0.11 -8.53
CA PHE A 47 26.06 0.61 -9.02
C PHE A 47 25.31 -0.13 -10.13
N THR A 48 25.96 -1.11 -10.78
CA THR A 48 25.37 -1.90 -11.86
C THR A 48 25.33 -3.39 -11.54
N SER A 49 24.19 -4.00 -11.85
CA SER A 49 24.01 -5.45 -11.81
C SER A 49 23.35 -5.93 -13.09
N SER A 50 23.38 -7.24 -13.33
CA SER A 50 22.75 -7.85 -14.51
C SER A 50 21.26 -7.56 -14.66
N VAL A 51 20.58 -7.25 -13.55
CA VAL A 51 19.13 -7.06 -13.48
C VAL A 51 18.75 -5.58 -13.40
N TYR A 52 19.68 -4.69 -13.03
CA TYR A 52 19.38 -3.26 -12.83
C TYR A 52 20.15 -2.30 -13.74
N SER A 53 21.05 -2.83 -14.59
CA SER A 53 21.82 -2.03 -15.56
C SER A 53 20.92 -1.52 -16.69
N PHE A 54 20.98 -0.22 -16.94
CA PHE A 54 20.28 0.42 -18.05
C PHE A 54 20.91 0.09 -19.41
N GLU A 55 22.24 -0.05 -19.48
CA GLU A 55 22.90 -0.51 -20.71
C GLU A 55 22.47 -1.90 -21.13
N ARG A 56 22.40 -2.85 -20.19
CA ARG A 56 21.93 -4.20 -20.52
C ARG A 56 20.49 -4.18 -21.02
N LEU A 57 19.69 -3.22 -20.56
CA LEU A 57 18.34 -3.00 -21.08
C LEU A 57 18.37 -2.45 -22.51
N LYS A 58 19.27 -1.49 -22.82
CA LYS A 58 19.49 -1.01 -24.19
C LYS A 58 19.98 -2.13 -25.10
N ASP A 59 20.93 -2.95 -24.66
CA ASP A 59 21.44 -4.12 -25.39
C ASP A 59 20.30 -5.08 -25.71
N GLY A 60 19.47 -5.42 -24.72
CA GLY A 60 18.30 -6.28 -24.92
C GLY A 60 17.28 -5.71 -25.92
N ILE A 61 17.13 -4.39 -25.96
CA ILE A 61 16.27 -3.70 -26.94
C ILE A 61 16.90 -3.68 -28.33
N ALA A 62 18.21 -3.49 -28.44
CA ALA A 62 18.94 -3.54 -29.70
C ALA A 62 18.83 -4.93 -30.34
N MET A 63 19.00 -6.00 -29.56
CA MET A 63 18.78 -7.37 -30.03
C MET A 63 17.35 -7.58 -30.57
N LEU A 64 16.35 -7.02 -29.87
CA LEU A 64 14.95 -7.09 -30.31
C LEU A 64 14.71 -6.30 -31.62
N ASP A 65 15.41 -5.18 -31.82
CA ASP A 65 15.36 -4.40 -33.06
C ASP A 65 15.98 -5.15 -34.23
N ASP A 66 17.03 -5.94 -34.00
CA ASP A 66 17.69 -6.80 -34.99
C ASP A 66 16.94 -8.12 -35.27
N GLY A 67 15.79 -8.33 -34.62
CA GLY A 67 15.00 -9.56 -34.76
C GLY A 67 15.59 -10.77 -34.05
N LEU A 68 16.59 -10.57 -33.18
CA LEU A 68 17.17 -11.61 -32.34
C LEU A 68 16.34 -11.78 -31.06
N ASP A 69 16.30 -13.01 -30.53
CA ASP A 69 15.64 -13.31 -29.26
C ASP A 69 16.52 -12.85 -28.07
N PRO A 70 16.12 -11.80 -27.31
CA PRO A 70 16.93 -11.28 -26.21
C PRO A 70 17.09 -12.28 -25.07
N PHE A 71 16.21 -13.28 -24.96
CA PHE A 71 16.18 -14.29 -23.90
C PHE A 71 17.07 -15.49 -24.17
N GLN A 72 17.48 -15.70 -25.43
CA GLN A 72 18.41 -16.78 -25.80
C GLN A 72 19.85 -16.43 -25.45
N ALA A 73 20.22 -15.16 -25.57
CA ALA A 73 21.43 -14.67 -24.96
C ALA A 73 21.21 -14.61 -23.44
N LYS A 74 22.06 -15.29 -22.66
CA LYS A 74 22.05 -15.30 -21.17
C LYS A 74 22.22 -13.90 -20.51
N ASN A 75 22.11 -12.83 -21.27
CA ASN A 75 22.42 -11.46 -20.88
C ASN A 75 21.17 -10.64 -20.52
N SER A 76 19.96 -11.04 -20.95
CA SER A 76 18.72 -10.28 -20.69
C SER A 76 17.85 -10.93 -19.63
N TYR A 77 17.80 -10.34 -18.43
CA TYR A 77 16.93 -10.77 -17.33
C TYR A 77 15.61 -9.99 -17.27
N PHE A 78 15.34 -9.15 -18.27
CA PHE A 78 14.22 -8.20 -18.25
C PHE A 78 12.93 -8.84 -18.77
N PRO A 79 11.78 -8.65 -18.08
CA PRO A 79 10.50 -9.11 -18.59
C PRO A 79 10.20 -8.54 -20.00
N PRO A 80 9.53 -9.29 -20.90
CA PRO A 80 9.21 -8.83 -22.24
C PRO A 80 8.47 -7.48 -22.24
N LEU A 81 7.55 -7.28 -21.30
CA LEU A 81 6.81 -6.03 -21.17
C LEU A 81 7.74 -4.83 -20.88
N THR A 82 8.74 -5.01 -20.03
CA THR A 82 9.74 -3.99 -19.73
C THR A 82 10.52 -3.59 -20.98
N LEU A 83 10.97 -4.57 -21.78
CA LEU A 83 11.66 -4.30 -23.04
C LEU A 83 10.82 -3.48 -24.01
N HIS A 84 9.53 -3.81 -24.17
CA HIS A 84 8.64 -3.09 -25.09
C HIS A 84 8.34 -1.66 -24.62
N ILE A 85 8.08 -1.47 -23.33
CA ILE A 85 7.84 -0.14 -22.74
C ILE A 85 9.06 0.75 -22.93
N PHE A 86 10.25 0.23 -22.60
CA PHE A 86 11.48 1.01 -22.68
C PHE A 86 11.94 1.22 -24.12
N ARG A 87 11.69 0.27 -25.03
CA ARG A 87 11.88 0.47 -26.48
C ARG A 87 11.02 1.62 -26.99
N PHE A 88 9.75 1.68 -26.59
CA PHE A 88 8.87 2.81 -26.92
C PHE A 88 9.39 4.13 -26.33
N LEU A 89 9.82 4.12 -25.07
CA LEU A 89 10.31 5.31 -24.36
C LEU A 89 11.61 5.85 -24.97
N LEU A 90 12.57 4.97 -25.27
CA LEU A 90 13.86 5.31 -25.90
C LEU A 90 13.68 5.87 -27.31
N LYS A 91 12.76 5.30 -28.10
CA LYS A 91 12.51 5.78 -29.48
C LYS A 91 11.67 7.05 -29.54
N SER A 92 10.68 7.19 -28.66
CA SER A 92 9.74 8.31 -28.71
C SER A 92 10.26 9.54 -27.95
N PHE A 93 10.90 9.34 -26.81
CA PHE A 93 11.26 10.42 -25.88
C PHE A 93 12.63 10.22 -25.19
N PRO A 94 13.74 10.11 -25.94
CA PRO A 94 15.06 9.87 -25.35
C PRO A 94 15.51 10.99 -24.39
N THR A 95 15.16 12.24 -24.68
CA THR A 95 15.51 13.40 -23.84
C THR A 95 14.75 13.46 -22.51
N LEU A 96 13.61 12.75 -22.39
CA LEU A 96 12.81 12.73 -21.18
C LEU A 96 13.26 11.67 -20.15
N LEU A 97 14.15 10.76 -20.53
CA LEU A 97 14.62 9.68 -19.65
C LEU A 97 15.23 10.21 -18.35
N LEU A 98 16.23 11.08 -18.45
CA LEU A 98 16.89 11.64 -17.27
C LEU A 98 15.92 12.45 -16.38
N PRO A 99 15.10 13.37 -16.91
CA PRO A 99 14.06 14.04 -16.12
C PRO A 99 13.09 13.08 -15.42
N ILE A 100 12.67 11.99 -16.09
CA ILE A 100 11.76 10.99 -15.51
C ILE A 100 12.44 10.25 -14.34
N TRP A 101 13.73 9.91 -14.47
CA TRP A 101 14.48 9.23 -13.40
C TRP A 101 14.68 10.13 -12.19
N ILE A 102 15.04 11.40 -12.42
CA ILE A 102 15.15 12.40 -11.36
C ILE A 102 13.80 12.58 -10.67
N LEU A 103 12.70 12.63 -11.44
CA LEU A 103 11.35 12.75 -10.90
C LEU A 103 11.01 11.57 -9.99
N PHE A 104 11.25 10.33 -10.42
CA PHE A 104 11.02 9.15 -9.58
C PHE A 104 11.87 9.16 -8.32
N ASP A 105 13.16 9.52 -8.41
CA ASP A 105 14.05 9.49 -7.25
C ASP A 105 13.73 10.59 -6.23
N VAL A 106 13.42 11.82 -6.66
CA VAL A 106 12.96 12.90 -5.78
C VAL A 106 11.59 12.59 -5.18
N SER A 107 10.69 11.99 -5.96
CA SER A 107 9.40 11.52 -5.45
C SER A 107 9.56 10.44 -4.39
N THR A 108 10.57 9.57 -4.53
CA THR A 108 10.92 8.55 -3.53
C THR A 108 11.33 9.19 -2.21
N ALA A 109 12.20 10.21 -2.26
CA ALA A 109 12.61 10.98 -1.07
C ALA A 109 11.40 11.62 -0.37
N TYR A 110 10.47 12.18 -1.16
CA TYR A 110 9.27 12.82 -0.65
C TYR A 110 8.29 11.82 -0.01
N MET A 111 8.06 10.66 -0.63
CA MET A 111 7.22 9.61 -0.05
C MET A 111 7.81 9.05 1.25
N ALA A 112 9.13 8.84 1.30
CA ALA A 112 9.82 8.39 2.51
C ALA A 112 9.69 9.43 3.65
N SER A 113 9.84 10.71 3.33
CA SER A 113 9.63 11.83 4.26
C SER A 113 8.21 11.84 4.84
N GLN A 114 7.20 11.71 3.97
CA GLN A 114 5.80 11.64 4.41
C GLN A 114 5.52 10.43 5.28
N ALA A 115 6.07 9.26 4.94
CA ALA A 115 5.90 8.06 5.74
C ALA A 115 6.47 8.24 7.14
N ALA A 116 7.68 8.83 7.26
CA ALA A 116 8.29 9.15 8.54
C ALA A 116 7.45 10.13 9.37
N GLN A 117 6.95 11.21 8.76
CA GLN A 117 6.05 12.16 9.42
C GLN A 117 4.78 11.49 9.93
N PHE A 118 4.18 10.60 9.14
CA PHE A 118 2.96 9.90 9.54
C PHE A 118 3.19 9.00 10.76
N VAL A 119 4.31 8.27 10.81
CA VAL A 119 4.70 7.46 11.96
C VAL A 119 4.90 8.34 13.19
N TRP A 120 5.67 9.42 13.07
CA TRP A 120 5.97 10.30 14.21
C TRP A 120 4.73 10.98 14.78
N LYS A 121 3.86 11.48 13.90
CA LYS A 121 2.55 12.04 14.28
C LYS A 121 1.70 10.99 15.00
N SER A 122 1.78 9.73 14.56
CA SER A 122 1.04 8.64 15.17
C SER A 122 1.46 8.34 16.60
N LEU A 123 2.72 8.61 16.95
CA LEU A 123 3.31 8.46 18.29
C LEU A 123 3.00 9.66 19.24
N LYS A 124 2.09 10.56 18.86
CA LYS A 124 1.72 11.76 19.63
C LYS A 124 2.92 12.67 19.94
N LYS A 125 3.92 12.70 19.06
CA LYS A 125 5.05 13.62 19.12
C LYS A 125 4.62 15.03 18.71
N SER A 126 5.43 16.03 19.08
CA SER A 126 5.15 17.41 18.73
C SER A 126 5.13 17.61 17.20
N ASP A 127 4.37 18.59 16.72
CA ASP A 127 4.30 18.92 15.29
C ASP A 127 5.66 19.38 14.73
N GLU A 128 6.51 19.95 15.60
CA GLU A 128 7.86 20.39 15.23
C GLU A 128 8.82 19.20 15.06
N GLU A 129 8.85 18.26 16.01
CA GLU A 129 9.63 17.01 15.89
C GLU A 129 9.21 16.21 14.65
N THR A 130 7.91 16.17 14.36
CA THR A 130 7.36 15.49 13.19
C THR A 130 7.88 16.11 11.89
N LYS A 131 7.90 17.44 11.80
CA LYS A 131 8.45 18.13 10.62
C LYS A 131 9.97 17.93 10.51
N ASN A 132 10.68 17.97 11.64
CA ASN A 132 12.13 17.80 11.67
C ASN A 132 12.55 16.40 11.21
N ILE A 133 11.86 15.34 11.66
CA ILE A 133 12.17 13.97 11.19
C ILE A 133 11.88 13.83 9.69
N GLY A 134 10.79 14.44 9.20
CA GLY A 134 10.48 14.44 7.77
C GLY A 134 11.57 15.12 6.94
N LYS A 135 12.04 16.29 7.38
CA LYS A 135 13.14 17.02 6.72
C LYS A 135 14.44 16.21 6.75
N LEU A 136 14.76 15.59 7.89
CA LEU A 136 15.94 14.77 8.06
C LEU A 136 15.93 13.56 7.11
N VAL A 137 14.82 12.83 7.05
CA VAL A 137 14.66 11.67 6.14
C VAL A 137 14.76 12.10 4.68
N PHE A 138 14.12 13.23 4.32
CA PHE A 138 14.23 13.80 2.98
C PHE A 138 15.69 14.11 2.62
N ASN A 139 16.40 14.84 3.49
CA ASN A 139 17.79 15.24 3.25
C ASN A 139 18.73 14.03 3.16
N LEU A 140 18.59 13.06 4.07
CA LEU A 140 19.41 11.85 4.06
C LEU A 140 19.26 11.06 2.75
N TYR A 141 18.04 10.98 2.20
CA TYR A 141 17.83 10.31 0.91
C TYR A 141 18.27 11.18 -0.27
N ALA A 142 17.88 12.46 -0.29
CA ALA A 142 18.13 13.37 -1.40
C ALA A 142 19.63 13.61 -1.64
N PHE A 143 20.43 13.65 -0.56
CA PHE A 143 21.88 13.85 -0.59
C PHE A 143 22.68 12.54 -0.46
N ASN A 144 22.03 11.38 -0.59
CA ASN A 144 22.75 10.12 -0.59
C ASN A 144 23.56 9.99 -1.90
N PRO A 145 24.90 9.87 -1.84
CA PRO A 145 25.73 9.79 -3.04
C PRO A 145 25.39 8.57 -3.90
N ILE A 146 24.91 7.47 -3.29
CA ILE A 146 24.54 6.26 -4.01
C ILE A 146 23.31 6.52 -4.89
N THR A 147 22.25 7.14 -4.35
CA THR A 147 21.02 7.41 -5.12
C THR A 147 21.26 8.45 -6.21
N ILE A 148 22.11 9.45 -5.93
CA ILE A 148 22.54 10.45 -6.91
C ILE A 148 23.26 9.78 -8.09
N VAL A 149 24.26 8.94 -7.82
CA VAL A 149 25.01 8.22 -8.86
C VAL A 149 24.12 7.24 -9.61
N SER A 150 23.32 6.45 -8.91
CA SER A 150 22.35 5.52 -9.53
C SER A 150 21.36 6.25 -10.46
N THR A 151 21.03 7.51 -10.17
CA THR A 151 20.18 8.35 -11.04
C THR A 151 20.92 8.83 -12.26
N GLY A 152 22.19 9.22 -12.09
CA GLY A 152 23.06 9.63 -13.21
C GLY A 152 23.24 8.54 -14.27
N ILE A 153 23.37 7.28 -13.85
CA ILE A 153 23.50 6.12 -14.76
C ILE A 153 22.16 5.49 -15.20
N LEU A 154 21.04 6.15 -14.89
CA LEU A 154 19.68 5.66 -15.22
C LEU A 154 19.37 4.25 -14.69
N SER A 155 19.93 3.86 -13.55
CA SER A 155 19.73 2.54 -12.95
C SER A 155 18.26 2.23 -12.69
N LEU A 156 17.83 0.99 -12.96
CA LEU A 156 16.46 0.55 -12.68
C LEU A 156 16.16 0.41 -11.18
N THR A 157 17.19 0.47 -10.32
CA THR A 157 17.04 0.49 -8.86
C THR A 157 16.17 1.65 -8.38
N ILE A 158 16.13 2.78 -9.10
CA ILE A 158 15.31 3.94 -8.75
C ILE A 158 13.82 3.62 -8.87
N PHE A 159 13.42 2.91 -9.92
CA PHE A 159 12.05 2.48 -10.06
C PHE A 159 11.65 1.52 -8.94
N GLN A 160 12.55 0.61 -8.55
CA GLN A 160 12.32 -0.28 -7.41
C GLN A 160 12.20 0.50 -6.10
N ASN A 161 13.08 1.45 -5.84
CA ASN A 161 13.04 2.29 -4.64
C ASN A 161 11.75 3.11 -4.58
N PHE A 162 11.30 3.66 -5.71
CA PHE A 162 10.02 4.35 -5.82
C PHE A 162 8.85 3.44 -5.45
N CYS A 163 8.79 2.23 -6.02
CA CYS A 163 7.75 1.26 -5.69
C CYS A 163 7.78 0.88 -4.20
N PHE A 164 8.96 0.67 -3.61
CA PHE A 164 9.08 0.36 -2.19
C PHE A 164 8.66 1.52 -1.30
N ALA A 165 9.04 2.76 -1.61
CA ALA A 165 8.61 3.92 -0.84
C ALA A 165 7.10 4.14 -0.95
N ALA A 166 6.50 3.94 -2.12
CA ALA A 166 5.05 4.01 -2.33
C ALA A 166 4.30 2.95 -1.51
N ILE A 167 4.76 1.70 -1.56
CA ILE A 167 4.20 0.59 -0.77
C ILE A 167 4.35 0.87 0.72
N PHE A 168 5.50 1.37 1.16
CA PHE A 168 5.75 1.71 2.56
C PHE A 168 4.84 2.84 3.04
N LEU A 169 4.67 3.91 2.25
CA LEU A 169 3.76 5.01 2.56
C LEU A 169 2.31 4.52 2.65
N LEU A 170 1.86 3.71 1.68
CA LEU A 170 0.53 3.09 1.72
C LEU A 170 0.36 2.22 2.96
N PHE A 171 1.34 1.39 3.26
CA PHE A 171 1.32 0.54 4.44
C PHE A 171 1.17 1.38 5.71
N VAL A 172 2.04 2.37 5.92
CA VAL A 172 2.01 3.23 7.11
C VAL A 172 0.67 3.99 7.21
N THR A 173 0.21 4.61 6.13
CA THR A 173 -1.02 5.40 6.15
C THR A 173 -2.26 4.54 6.40
N VAL A 174 -2.40 3.41 5.72
CA VAL A 174 -3.57 2.52 5.83
C VAL A 174 -3.56 1.72 7.13
N PHE A 175 -2.41 1.15 7.49
CA PHE A 175 -2.29 0.28 8.65
C PHE A 175 -2.53 1.06 9.94
N PHE A 176 -1.84 2.18 10.15
CA PHE A 176 -2.02 2.99 11.35
C PHE A 176 -3.39 3.67 11.42
N CYS A 177 -4.02 4.01 10.29
CA CYS A 177 -5.42 4.46 10.29
C CYS A 177 -6.35 3.34 10.78
N SER A 178 -6.12 2.10 10.35
CA SER A 178 -6.91 0.95 10.77
C SER A 178 -6.74 0.63 12.26
N LEU A 179 -5.57 0.88 12.85
CA LEU A 179 -5.33 0.71 14.29
C LEU A 179 -6.06 1.74 15.18
N LYS A 180 -6.36 2.94 14.67
CA LYS A 180 -6.97 4.04 15.44
C LYS A 180 -8.49 4.10 15.33
N PHE A 181 -9.14 3.00 15.02
CA PHE A 181 -10.55 3.01 14.72
C PHE A 181 -11.44 3.27 15.95
N SER A 182 -12.21 4.37 15.92
CA SER A 182 -13.23 4.74 16.92
C SER A 182 -14.45 5.47 16.31
N SER A 183 -14.67 5.40 15.00
CA SER A 183 -15.85 6.03 14.40
C SER A 183 -17.07 5.11 14.58
N ILE A 184 -18.14 5.63 15.20
CA ILE A 184 -19.36 4.86 15.55
C ILE A 184 -20.36 4.84 14.37
N GLN A 185 -19.90 5.24 13.18
CA GLN A 185 -20.77 5.30 12.01
C GLN A 185 -21.28 3.92 11.61
N PRO A 186 -22.58 3.79 11.30
CA PRO A 186 -23.17 2.53 10.87
C PRO A 186 -22.47 1.98 9.64
N ASN A 187 -22.09 0.71 9.73
CA ASN A 187 -21.45 -0.02 8.67
C ASN A 187 -21.90 -1.48 8.66
N VAL A 188 -21.81 -2.12 7.50
CA VAL A 188 -22.09 -3.54 7.27
C VAL A 188 -21.08 -4.43 8.01
N GLY A 189 -19.89 -3.92 8.37
CA GLY A 189 -18.82 -4.68 9.00
C GLY A 189 -19.05 -5.09 10.46
N LEU A 190 -18.41 -6.20 10.86
CA LEU A 190 -18.45 -6.75 12.22
C LEU A 190 -17.96 -5.74 13.28
N TYR A 191 -17.01 -4.88 12.90
CA TYR A 191 -16.43 -3.86 13.76
C TYR A 191 -17.49 -2.91 14.32
N TRP A 192 -18.42 -2.42 13.48
CA TRP A 192 -19.44 -1.47 13.94
C TRP A 192 -20.35 -2.06 15.03
N TYR A 193 -20.88 -3.27 14.80
CA TYR A 193 -21.74 -3.96 15.77
C TYR A 193 -21.05 -4.18 17.11
N PHE A 194 -19.77 -4.54 17.08
CA PHE A 194 -19.00 -4.75 18.29
C PHE A 194 -18.71 -3.42 19.03
N PHE A 195 -18.33 -2.37 18.30
CA PHE A 195 -17.93 -1.09 18.89
C PHE A 195 -19.07 -0.20 19.38
N VAL A 196 -20.32 -0.49 18.98
CA VAL A 196 -21.55 0.10 19.56
C VAL A 196 -21.93 -0.55 20.88
N GLN A 197 -21.72 -1.86 21.03
CA GLN A 197 -22.09 -2.58 22.25
C GLN A 197 -21.07 -2.43 23.38
N ILE A 198 -19.84 -2.03 23.04
CA ILE A 198 -18.76 -1.92 24.01
C ILE A 198 -18.66 -0.54 24.66
N PHE A 199 -18.38 -0.53 25.96
CA PHE A 199 -18.04 0.70 26.68
C PHE A 199 -16.78 1.36 26.11
N GLU A 200 -16.77 2.69 26.06
CA GLU A 200 -15.67 3.47 25.47
C GLU A 200 -14.32 3.17 26.14
N HIS A 201 -14.31 2.92 27.45
CA HIS A 201 -13.09 2.60 28.19
C HIS A 201 -12.37 1.34 27.65
N PHE A 202 -13.12 0.33 27.21
CA PHE A 202 -12.54 -0.90 26.68
C PHE A 202 -12.25 -0.84 25.18
N ARG A 203 -12.68 0.21 24.47
CA ARG A 203 -12.56 0.32 23.02
C ARG A 203 -11.12 0.09 22.55
N SER A 204 -10.13 0.72 23.18
CA SER A 204 -8.72 0.54 22.80
C SER A 204 -8.20 -0.90 22.98
N PHE A 205 -8.65 -1.60 24.03
CA PHE A 205 -8.25 -2.99 24.27
C PHE A 205 -8.78 -3.92 23.18
N TYR A 206 -10.04 -3.77 22.79
CA TYR A 206 -10.64 -4.59 21.75
C TYR A 206 -10.18 -4.22 20.34
N THR A 207 -9.91 -2.94 20.05
CA THR A 207 -9.29 -2.54 18.78
C THR A 207 -7.95 -3.25 18.58
N ASN A 208 -7.09 -3.26 19.60
CA ASN A 208 -5.82 -4.00 19.54
C ASN A 208 -6.03 -5.51 19.39
N SER A 209 -7.01 -6.08 20.11
CA SER A 209 -7.33 -7.51 20.04
C SER A 209 -7.81 -7.94 18.65
N PHE A 210 -8.66 -7.14 17.99
CA PHE A 210 -9.14 -7.44 16.64
C PHE A 210 -8.06 -7.29 15.57
N VAL A 211 -7.13 -6.34 15.74
CA VAL A 211 -5.96 -6.23 14.86
C VAL A 211 -5.08 -7.47 14.99
N ILE A 212 -4.78 -7.89 16.22
CA ILE A 212 -4.02 -9.12 16.47
C ILE A 212 -4.76 -10.31 15.82
N LEU A 213 -6.07 -10.42 16.03
CA LEU A 213 -6.86 -11.47 15.40
C LEU A 213 -6.79 -11.41 13.87
N TYR A 214 -6.92 -10.24 13.25
CA TYR A 214 -6.83 -10.07 11.79
C TYR A 214 -5.48 -10.53 11.22
N PHE A 215 -4.37 -10.24 11.91
CA PHE A 215 -3.03 -10.64 11.47
C PHE A 215 -2.71 -12.11 11.74
N PHE A 216 -3.08 -12.62 12.91
CA PHE A 216 -2.71 -13.96 13.33
C PHE A 216 -3.66 -15.03 12.82
N MET A 217 -4.91 -14.71 12.53
CA MET A 217 -5.90 -15.71 12.13
C MET A 217 -5.69 -16.29 10.71
N PRO A 218 -5.16 -15.54 9.72
CA PRO A 218 -4.71 -16.13 8.45
C PRO A 218 -3.56 -17.14 8.61
N PHE A 219 -2.69 -16.99 9.62
CA PHE A 219 -1.50 -17.84 9.79
C PHE A 219 -1.81 -19.34 9.99
N PRO A 220 -2.61 -19.78 10.98
CA PRO A 220 -2.92 -21.19 11.15
C PRO A 220 -3.68 -21.75 9.94
N ILE A 221 -4.56 -20.95 9.32
CA ILE A 221 -5.30 -21.36 8.11
C ILE A 221 -4.35 -21.55 6.92
N THR A 222 -3.33 -20.71 6.81
CA THR A 222 -2.26 -20.86 5.82
C THR A 222 -1.49 -22.15 6.02
N CYS A 223 -1.09 -22.43 7.26
CA CYS A 223 -0.39 -23.68 7.58
C CYS A 223 -1.25 -24.92 7.35
N MET A 224 -2.56 -24.84 7.62
CA MET A 224 -3.49 -25.96 7.48
C MET A 224 -3.85 -26.27 6.01
N ILE A 225 -4.00 -25.25 5.16
CA ILE A 225 -4.55 -25.39 3.79
C ILE A 225 -3.47 -25.21 2.70
N ARG A 226 -2.18 -25.18 3.09
CA ARG A 226 -1.02 -24.94 2.19
C ARG A 226 -0.99 -25.81 0.92
N LYS A 227 -1.59 -27.00 0.96
CA LYS A 227 -1.57 -27.95 -0.18
C LYS A 227 -2.48 -27.54 -1.34
N ASP A 228 -3.48 -26.69 -1.09
CA ASP A 228 -4.52 -26.34 -2.05
C ASP A 228 -4.61 -24.81 -2.22
N PRO A 229 -3.90 -24.20 -3.18
CA PRO A 229 -3.75 -22.74 -3.29
C PRO A 229 -5.08 -22.02 -3.59
N ILE A 230 -5.98 -22.64 -4.36
CA ILE A 230 -7.28 -22.06 -4.73
C ILE A 230 -8.21 -21.99 -3.51
N LEU A 231 -8.27 -23.09 -2.74
CA LEU A 231 -9.06 -23.14 -1.51
C LEU A 231 -8.50 -22.20 -0.45
N HIS A 232 -7.17 -22.13 -0.35
CA HIS A 232 -6.48 -21.25 0.56
C HIS A 232 -6.78 -19.77 0.27
N PHE A 233 -6.64 -19.35 -1.00
CA PHE A 233 -6.91 -17.97 -1.43
C PHE A 233 -8.37 -17.55 -1.20
N THR A 234 -9.33 -18.42 -1.49
CA THR A 234 -10.76 -18.13 -1.32
C THR A 234 -11.16 -18.00 0.15
N ILE A 235 -10.68 -18.89 1.02
CA ILE A 235 -10.98 -18.85 2.46
C ILE A 235 -10.33 -17.62 3.10
N ILE A 236 -9.04 -17.36 2.85
CA ILE A 236 -8.35 -16.20 3.43
C ILE A 236 -8.93 -14.89 2.90
N GLY A 237 -9.22 -14.80 1.60
CA GLY A 237 -9.83 -13.61 1.02
C GLY A 237 -11.15 -13.28 1.70
N LEU A 238 -12.04 -14.27 1.87
CA LEU A 238 -13.36 -14.02 2.44
C LEU A 238 -13.29 -13.64 3.92
N LEU A 239 -12.35 -14.26 4.62
CA LEU A 239 -12.08 -13.98 6.02
C LEU A 239 -11.47 -12.59 6.21
N ALA A 240 -10.53 -12.19 5.36
CA ALA A 240 -9.98 -10.85 5.34
C ALA A 240 -11.07 -9.80 5.08
N SER A 241 -12.03 -10.08 4.18
CA SER A 241 -13.15 -9.17 3.90
C SER A 241 -14.15 -9.05 5.04
N ILE A 242 -14.27 -10.03 5.94
CA ILE A 242 -15.18 -9.95 7.10
C ILE A 242 -14.55 -9.18 8.26
N PHE A 243 -13.26 -9.42 8.52
CA PHE A 243 -12.53 -8.84 9.64
C PHE A 243 -11.88 -7.50 9.29
N PHE A 244 -12.12 -6.96 8.10
CA PHE A 244 -11.70 -5.61 7.74
C PHE A 244 -12.53 -4.57 8.52
N PRO A 245 -11.95 -3.46 9.01
CA PRO A 245 -12.69 -2.45 9.80
C PRO A 245 -13.84 -1.78 9.04
N TYR A 246 -13.67 -1.60 7.72
CA TYR A 246 -14.69 -1.02 6.84
C TYR A 246 -14.94 -1.87 5.60
N PRO A 247 -15.64 -3.00 5.72
CA PRO A 247 -15.82 -3.86 4.58
C PRO A 247 -16.83 -3.25 3.62
N THR A 248 -16.46 -3.20 2.34
CA THR A 248 -17.38 -2.80 1.27
C THR A 248 -17.84 -4.03 0.50
N LEU A 249 -19.04 -4.00 -0.08
CA LEU A 249 -19.55 -5.13 -0.88
C LEU A 249 -18.61 -5.52 -2.03
N ASN A 250 -17.88 -4.53 -2.57
CA ASN A 250 -16.91 -4.77 -3.63
C ASN A 250 -15.72 -5.62 -3.15
N GLN A 251 -15.36 -5.63 -1.86
CA GLN A 251 -14.27 -6.47 -1.37
C GLN A 251 -14.58 -7.97 -1.43
N VAL A 252 -15.84 -8.36 -1.61
CA VAL A 252 -16.24 -9.77 -1.81
C VAL A 252 -16.42 -10.11 -3.30
N SER A 253 -16.46 -9.10 -4.19
CA SER A 253 -16.76 -9.30 -5.62
C SER A 253 -15.72 -10.20 -6.31
N LEU A 254 -14.43 -9.97 -6.04
CA LEU A 254 -13.33 -10.76 -6.58
C LEU A 254 -13.38 -12.22 -6.09
N ILE A 255 -13.73 -12.43 -4.83
CA ILE A 255 -13.85 -13.77 -4.25
C ILE A 255 -15.07 -14.49 -4.85
N PHE A 256 -16.17 -13.77 -5.05
CA PHE A 256 -17.35 -14.30 -5.73
C PHE A 256 -17.06 -14.67 -7.19
N ALA A 257 -16.24 -13.89 -7.90
CA ALA A 257 -15.80 -14.22 -9.26
C ALA A 257 -14.98 -15.51 -9.33
N ILE A 258 -14.26 -15.86 -8.26
CA ILE A 258 -13.40 -17.05 -8.20
C ILE A 258 -14.14 -18.29 -7.65
N LEU A 259 -15.34 -18.12 -7.08
CA LEU A 259 -16.14 -19.25 -6.57
C LEU A 259 -16.33 -20.42 -7.56
N PRO A 260 -16.55 -20.21 -8.87
CA PRO A 260 -16.68 -21.32 -9.82
C PRO A 260 -15.46 -22.25 -9.84
N LEU A 261 -14.25 -21.73 -9.57
CA LEU A 261 -13.03 -22.57 -9.50
C LEU A 261 -13.06 -23.58 -8.36
N LEU A 262 -13.90 -23.38 -7.33
CA LEU A 262 -14.09 -24.34 -6.25
C LEU A 262 -14.85 -25.60 -6.69
N GLU A 263 -15.44 -25.62 -7.88
CA GLU A 263 -16.10 -26.80 -8.44
C GLU A 263 -15.13 -27.97 -8.64
N VAL A 264 -13.83 -27.72 -8.81
CA VAL A 264 -12.78 -28.76 -8.85
C VAL A 264 -12.80 -29.63 -7.59
N TYR A 265 -13.19 -29.06 -6.44
CA TYR A 265 -13.31 -29.76 -5.16
C TYR A 265 -14.66 -30.47 -4.99
N ARG A 266 -15.66 -30.19 -5.82
CA ARG A 266 -16.98 -30.85 -5.79
C ARG A 266 -16.90 -32.33 -6.16
N LYS A 267 -16.02 -32.68 -7.12
CA LYS A 267 -15.87 -34.06 -7.64
C LYS A 267 -14.85 -34.91 -6.88
N ARG A 268 -13.89 -34.29 -6.18
CA ARG A 268 -13.01 -35.00 -5.24
C ARG A 268 -13.82 -35.23 -3.96
N LYS A 269 -14.24 -36.46 -3.68
CA LYS A 269 -14.62 -36.87 -2.31
C LYS A 269 -13.40 -36.66 -1.42
N LEU A 270 -13.20 -35.44 -0.95
CA LEU A 270 -12.16 -35.09 0.00
C LEU A 270 -12.30 -36.05 1.19
N LYS A 271 -11.34 -36.98 1.35
CA LYS A 271 -11.14 -37.73 2.59
C LYS A 271 -10.59 -36.76 3.65
N ILE A 272 -11.36 -35.72 3.92
CA ILE A 272 -11.18 -34.81 5.02
C ILE A 272 -11.43 -35.65 6.29
N LYS A 273 -10.38 -35.80 7.12
CA LYS A 273 -10.53 -36.39 8.47
C LYS A 273 -11.72 -35.71 9.14
N ARG A 274 -12.59 -36.49 9.82
CA ARG A 274 -13.86 -36.05 10.43
C ARG A 274 -13.79 -34.69 11.16
N GLY A 275 -12.63 -34.30 11.70
CA GLY A 275 -12.39 -32.98 12.28
C GLY A 275 -12.55 -31.77 11.33
N LEU A 276 -12.16 -31.85 10.05
CA LEU A 276 -12.27 -30.71 9.10
C LEU A 276 -13.66 -30.61 8.44
N LYS A 277 -14.50 -31.66 8.53
CA LYS A 277 -15.89 -31.61 8.06
C LYS A 277 -16.75 -30.67 8.90
N SER A 278 -16.32 -30.39 10.13
CA SER A 278 -16.90 -29.35 10.99
C SER A 278 -16.52 -27.93 10.56
N TYR A 279 -15.43 -27.77 9.79
CA TYR A 279 -14.89 -26.47 9.37
C TYR A 279 -15.29 -26.06 7.94
N PHE A 280 -15.67 -27.02 7.08
CA PHE A 280 -16.24 -26.74 5.76
C PHE A 280 -17.70 -26.32 5.87
N GLN A 281 -17.94 -25.28 6.66
CA GLN A 281 -19.23 -24.67 6.76
C GLN A 281 -19.36 -23.61 5.67
N ILE A 282 -19.38 -24.03 4.41
CA ILE A 282 -20.14 -23.32 3.38
C ILE A 282 -21.54 -22.94 3.93
N PRO A 283 -22.25 -23.78 4.71
CA PRO A 283 -23.46 -23.37 5.41
C PRO A 283 -23.28 -22.34 6.54
N ILE A 284 -22.11 -22.19 7.18
CA ILE A 284 -21.87 -21.06 8.13
C ILE A 284 -21.44 -19.82 7.39
N LEU A 285 -20.68 -19.92 6.32
CA LEU A 285 -20.43 -18.80 5.42
C LEU A 285 -21.71 -18.29 4.78
N LEU A 286 -22.58 -19.20 4.31
CA LEU A 286 -23.92 -18.90 3.83
C LEU A 286 -24.83 -18.44 4.95
N LYS A 287 -24.72 -18.95 6.19
CA LYS A 287 -25.47 -18.41 7.34
C LYS A 287 -24.96 -17.03 7.75
N ILE A 288 -23.66 -16.76 7.64
CA ILE A 288 -23.06 -15.44 7.91
C ILE A 288 -23.47 -14.48 6.80
N LEU A 289 -23.36 -14.86 5.53
CA LEU A 289 -23.86 -14.11 4.38
C LEU A 289 -25.37 -13.88 4.44
N ARG A 290 -26.15 -14.89 4.85
CA ARG A 290 -27.59 -14.81 5.07
C ARG A 290 -27.92 -13.91 6.26
N ASN A 291 -27.15 -13.97 7.35
CA ASN A 291 -27.31 -13.09 8.52
C ASN A 291 -26.90 -11.65 8.19
N PHE A 292 -25.88 -11.45 7.36
CA PHE A 292 -25.52 -10.16 6.78
C PHE A 292 -26.65 -9.61 5.89
N TYR A 293 -27.22 -10.46 5.03
CA TYR A 293 -28.38 -10.12 4.20
C TYR A 293 -29.63 -9.79 5.05
N TYR A 294 -29.89 -10.52 6.14
CA TYR A 294 -30.98 -10.20 7.06
C TYR A 294 -30.72 -8.93 7.88
N CYS A 295 -29.50 -8.70 8.36
CA CYS A 295 -29.10 -7.43 8.99
C CYS A 295 -29.32 -6.24 8.03
N TYR A 296 -29.01 -6.43 6.75
CA TYR A 296 -29.23 -5.42 5.71
C TYR A 296 -30.72 -5.20 5.41
N LYS A 297 -31.53 -6.27 5.34
CA LYS A 297 -32.99 -6.15 5.15
C LYS A 297 -33.69 -5.49 6.33
N SER A 298 -33.18 -5.67 7.55
CA SER A 298 -33.69 -5.05 8.78
C SER A 298 -33.15 -3.63 9.03
N ALA A 299 -32.09 -3.22 8.32
CA ALA A 299 -31.46 -1.92 8.49
C ALA A 299 -32.42 -0.73 8.26
N PRO A 300 -33.26 -0.66 7.21
CA PRO A 300 -34.09 0.51 6.96
C PRO A 300 -35.09 0.80 8.10
N GLY A 301 -35.64 -0.23 8.73
CA GLY A 301 -36.61 -0.10 9.82
C GLY A 301 -35.99 0.34 11.15
N HIS A 302 -34.77 -0.10 11.45
CA HIS A 302 -34.06 0.30 12.67
C HIS A 302 -33.36 1.66 12.54
N PHE A 303 -32.89 2.04 11.35
CA PHE A 303 -32.32 3.38 11.11
C PHE A 303 -33.36 4.51 11.23
N ALA A 304 -34.61 4.27 10.81
CA ALA A 304 -35.70 5.23 11.00
C ALA A 304 -36.12 5.35 12.47
N ALA A 305 -36.22 4.23 13.20
CA ALA A 305 -36.65 4.20 14.60
C ALA A 305 -35.61 4.76 15.60
N MET A 306 -34.31 4.67 15.30
CA MET A 306 -33.26 5.27 16.15
C MET A 306 -33.13 6.80 15.94
N SER A 307 -33.51 7.33 14.78
CA SER A 307 -33.53 8.78 14.56
C SER A 307 -34.69 9.48 15.28
N SER A 308 -35.80 8.78 15.55
CA SER A 308 -36.97 9.33 16.25
C SER A 308 -36.95 9.12 17.77
N THR A 309 -36.08 8.26 18.29
CA THR A 309 -35.98 7.96 19.73
C THR A 309 -34.87 8.73 20.45
N ALA A 310 -34.07 9.52 19.73
CA ALA A 310 -33.02 10.36 20.32
C ALA A 310 -33.54 11.60 21.08
N SER A 311 -34.86 11.83 21.16
CA SER A 311 -35.45 13.01 21.79
C SER A 311 -36.34 12.75 23.02
N ILE A 312 -36.45 11.52 23.55
CA ILE A 312 -37.26 11.28 24.76
C ILE A 312 -36.59 10.24 25.68
N LEU A 313 -35.81 10.72 26.65
CA LEU A 313 -35.59 10.03 27.91
C LEU A 313 -35.14 11.05 28.99
N PRO A 314 -36.08 11.70 29.69
CA PRO A 314 -35.84 12.28 31.01
C PRO A 314 -36.49 11.35 32.04
N PHE A 315 -35.84 10.28 32.49
CA PHE A 315 -36.28 9.55 33.69
C PHE A 315 -35.20 8.59 34.15
N PHE A 316 -34.33 9.05 35.05
CA PHE A 316 -33.99 8.36 36.30
C PHE A 316 -33.44 9.44 37.25
N GLN A 317 -34.08 9.54 38.42
CA GLN A 317 -33.71 10.38 39.56
C GLN A 317 -32.34 10.01 40.11
#